data_AF-A0A0K0MNQ3-F1
#
_entry.id   AF-A0A0K0MNQ3-F1
#
_cell.length_a   1.000
_cell.length_b   1.000
_cell.length_c   1.000
_cell.angle_alpha   90.00
_cell.angle_beta   90.00
_cell.angle_gamma   90.00
#
_symmetry.space_group_name_H-M   'P 1'
#
loop_
_entity.id
_entity.type
_entity.pdbx_description
1 polymer ?
#
loop_
_entity_poly.entity_id
_entity_poly.type
_entity_poly.pdbx_seq_one_letter_code
_entity_poly.pdbx_strand_id
1 'polypeptide(L)'
;MNGGINKNRKFTNLFIDHAALERDLELDQKIEQQREENRRHLRLKIRIADKYRQARETHKQHSTCERLSHNLSLLDKTPIYSNGRELYTLTPQFEKRLFIL
;
A
#
# COMPACT_ATOMS: atom_id res chain seq x y z
N MET A 1 17.04 -31.44 -63.50
CA MET A 1 17.97 -32.04 -62.51
C MET A 1 18.60 -30.90 -61.71
N ASN A 2 18.38 -30.94 -60.39
CA ASN A 2 19.12 -30.29 -59.29
C ASN A 2 19.08 -28.74 -59.27
N GLY A 3 18.37 -28.03 -58.37
CA GLY A 3 18.32 -28.18 -56.91
C GLY A 3 19.67 -27.75 -56.32
N GLY A 4 19.85 -26.78 -55.43
CA GLY A 4 18.99 -25.89 -54.66
C GLY A 4 19.87 -25.14 -53.64
N ILE A 5 19.46 -23.93 -53.26
CA ILE A 5 19.79 -23.19 -52.02
C ILE A 5 21.25 -23.25 -51.53
N ASN A 6 21.99 -22.18 -51.79
CA ASN A 6 23.30 -21.90 -51.20
C ASN A 6 23.14 -21.56 -49.70
N LYS A 7 23.09 -22.59 -48.84
CA LYS A 7 23.02 -22.45 -47.38
C LYS A 7 24.39 -22.16 -46.78
N ASN A 8 24.86 -20.92 -46.87
CA ASN A 8 25.93 -20.44 -45.99
C ASN A 8 25.33 -19.84 -44.72
N ARG A 9 24.81 -20.70 -43.84
CA ARG A 9 24.62 -20.35 -42.42
C ARG A 9 25.97 -20.56 -41.73
N LYS A 10 26.73 -19.47 -41.57
CA LYS A 10 27.86 -19.43 -40.64
C LYS A 10 27.30 -19.66 -39.24
N PHE A 11 27.39 -20.90 -38.74
CA PHE A 11 27.29 -21.17 -37.32
C PHE A 11 28.55 -20.60 -36.67
N THR A 12 28.47 -19.35 -36.20
CA THR A 12 29.50 -18.77 -35.35
C THR A 12 29.00 -18.81 -33.91
N ASN A 13 29.73 -19.59 -33.12
CA ASN A 13 29.72 -19.71 -31.65
C ASN A 13 28.67 -20.66 -31.06
N LEU A 14 29.00 -21.95 -31.10
CA LEU A 14 28.32 -23.06 -30.42
C LEU A 14 28.93 -23.42 -29.05
N PHE A 15 29.87 -22.61 -28.54
CA PHE A 15 30.46 -22.83 -27.22
C PHE A 15 29.77 -21.92 -26.21
N ILE A 16 29.05 -22.55 -25.27
CA ILE A 16 28.51 -21.88 -24.09
C ILE A 16 29.71 -21.45 -23.25
N ASP A 17 29.86 -20.15 -23.00
CA ASP A 17 30.84 -19.64 -22.06
C ASP A 17 30.37 -19.97 -20.64
N HIS A 18 30.81 -21.13 -20.14
CA HIS A 18 30.44 -21.62 -18.82
C HIS A 18 30.81 -20.64 -17.70
N ALA A 19 31.88 -19.85 -17.88
CA ALA A 19 32.29 -18.84 -16.89
C ALA A 19 31.39 -17.60 -16.91
N ALA A 20 30.78 -17.27 -18.04
CA ALA A 20 29.73 -16.24 -18.10
C ALA A 20 28.44 -16.75 -17.46
N LEU A 21 28.06 -18.00 -17.74
CA LEU A 21 26.85 -18.62 -17.19
C LEU A 21 26.91 -18.76 -15.65
N GLU A 22 28.06 -19.15 -15.10
CA GLU A 22 28.25 -19.24 -13.64
C GLU A 22 28.13 -17.87 -12.97
N ARG A 23 28.68 -16.82 -13.59
CA ARG A 23 28.56 -15.44 -13.08
C ARG A 23 27.12 -14.93 -13.11
N ASP A 24 26.37 -15.25 -14.17
CA ASP A 24 24.95 -14.87 -14.26
C ASP A 24 24.12 -15.56 -13.17
N LEU A 25 24.37 -16.85 -12.91
CA LEU A 25 23.72 -17.59 -11.83
C LEU A 25 24.05 -17.01 -10.44
N GLU A 26 25.29 -16.60 -10.20
CA GLU A 26 25.68 -15.93 -8.95
C GLU A 26 24.98 -14.56 -8.77
N LEU A 27 24.82 -13.80 -9.86
CA LEU A 27 24.13 -12.51 -9.84
C LEU A 27 22.64 -12.69 -9.54
N ASP A 28 22.00 -13.67 -10.17
CA ASP A 28 20.59 -13.98 -9.93
C ASP A 28 20.36 -14.39 -8.47
N GLN A 29 21.23 -15.23 -7.89
CA GLN A 29 21.17 -15.60 -6.48
C GLN A 29 21.29 -14.39 -5.54
N LYS A 30 22.22 -13.47 -5.83
CA LYS A 30 22.37 -12.22 -5.05
C LYS A 30 21.14 -11.33 -5.15
N ILE A 31 20.53 -11.23 -6.33
CA ILE A 31 19.29 -10.47 -6.55
C ILE A 31 18.14 -11.07 -5.75
N GLU A 32 18.00 -12.39 -5.72
CA GLU A 32 16.96 -13.07 -4.94
C GLU A 32 17.14 -12.85 -3.44
N GLN A 33 18.36 -12.98 -2.92
CA GLN A 33 18.67 -12.70 -1.51
C GLN A 33 18.31 -11.26 -1.14
N GLN A 34 18.72 -10.29 -1.95
CA GLN A 34 18.42 -8.88 -1.71
C GLN A 34 16.90 -8.59 -1.77
N ARG A 35 16.16 -9.25 -2.67
CA ARG A 35 14.70 -9.15 -2.72
C ARG A 35 14.06 -9.69 -1.45
N GLU A 36 14.54 -10.81 -0.92
CA GLU A 36 14.01 -11.39 0.31
C GLU A 36 14.30 -10.50 1.53
N GLU A 37 15.51 -9.97 1.65
CA GLU A 37 15.90 -9.01 2.68
C GLU A 37 15.02 -7.75 2.64
N ASN A 38 14.82 -7.17 1.45
CA ASN A 38 13.96 -6.01 1.27
C ASN A 38 12.51 -6.29 1.70
N ARG A 39 11.98 -7.48 1.38
CA ARG A 39 10.64 -7.90 1.85
C ARG A 39 10.58 -8.01 3.37
N ARG A 40 11.63 -8.56 4.01
CA ARG A 40 11.72 -8.64 5.47
C ARG A 40 11.78 -7.26 6.12
N HIS A 41 12.59 -6.34 5.58
CA HIS A 41 12.66 -4.96 6.04
C HIS A 41 11.32 -4.22 5.92
N LEU A 42 10.61 -4.38 4.80
CA LEU A 42 9.28 -3.79 4.62
C LEU A 42 8.29 -4.30 5.67
N ARG A 43 8.25 -5.62 5.91
CA ARG A 43 7.38 -6.22 6.93
C ARG A 43 7.66 -5.66 8.34
N LEU A 44 8.94 -5.47 8.68
CA LEU A 44 9.33 -4.85 9.94
C LEU A 44 8.86 -3.40 10.05
N LYS A 45 9.04 -2.59 8.99
CA LYS A 45 8.56 -1.20 8.95
C LYS A 45 7.04 -1.10 9.13
N ILE A 46 6.28 -1.95 8.44
CA ILE A 46 4.82 -2.02 8.59
C ILE A 46 4.44 -2.35 10.03
N ARG A 47 5.05 -3.39 10.61
CA ARG A 47 4.77 -3.79 11.99
C ARG A 47 5.07 -2.68 13.00
N ILE A 48 6.15 -1.94 12.81
CA ILE A 48 6.49 -0.79 13.65
C ILE A 48 5.44 0.32 13.51
N ALA A 49 5.04 0.65 12.28
CA ALA A 49 4.01 1.65 12.01
C ALA A 49 2.66 1.27 12.64
N ASP A 50 2.27 0.01 12.55
CA ASP A 50 1.03 -0.49 13.17
C ASP A 50 1.06 -0.36 14.70
N LYS A 51 2.19 -0.70 15.34
CA LYS A 51 2.36 -0.50 16.78
C LYS A 51 2.22 0.98 17.18
N TYR A 52 2.84 1.89 16.43
CA TYR A 52 2.68 3.33 16.66
C TYR A 52 1.24 3.79 16.45
N ARG A 53 0.53 3.25 15.45
CA ARG A 53 -0.88 3.55 15.21
C ARG A 53 -1.74 3.12 16.39
N GLN A 54 -1.59 1.87 16.84
CA GLN A 54 -2.33 1.32 17.99
C GLN A 54 -2.05 2.09 19.28
N ALA A 55 -0.79 2.45 19.54
CA ALA A 55 -0.44 3.28 20.71
C ALA A 55 -1.10 4.67 20.63
N ARG A 56 -1.22 5.26 19.44
CA ARG A 56 -1.92 6.55 19.28
C ARG A 56 -3.43 6.40 19.38
N GLU A 57 -4.02 5.34 18.86
CA GLU A 57 -5.46 5.06 18.95
C GLU A 57 -5.90 4.80 20.40
N THR A 58 -5.12 4.04 21.17
CA THR A 58 -5.40 3.78 22.60
C THR A 58 -5.33 5.03 23.47
N HIS A 59 -4.57 6.05 23.05
CA HIS A 59 -4.50 7.35 23.72
C HIS A 59 -5.35 8.45 23.06
N LYS A 60 -6.08 8.16 21.98
CA LYS A 60 -7.07 9.10 21.44
C LYS A 60 -8.27 9.12 22.38
N GLN A 61 -8.24 10.04 23.34
CA GLN A 61 -9.43 10.41 24.07
C GLN A 61 -10.44 10.98 23.08
N HIS A 62 -11.69 10.49 23.15
CA HIS A 62 -12.76 11.07 22.36
C HIS A 62 -12.84 12.57 22.62
N SER A 63 -12.81 13.35 21.55
CA SER A 63 -12.99 14.79 21.67
C SER A 63 -14.34 15.09 22.33
N THR A 64 -14.45 16.23 23.00
CA THR A 64 -15.74 16.69 23.55
C THR A 64 -16.82 16.71 22.47
N CYS A 65 -16.46 17.12 21.25
CA CYS A 65 -17.34 17.08 20.07
C CYS A 65 -17.78 15.66 19.70
N GLU A 66 -16.86 14.68 19.67
CA GLU A 66 -17.21 13.27 19.39
C GLU A 66 -18.20 12.71 20.42
N ARG A 67 -17.99 13.00 21.71
CA ARG A 67 -18.90 12.59 22.77
C ARG A 67 -20.27 13.23 22.64
N LEU A 68 -20.32 14.52 22.33
CA LEU A 68 -21.59 15.25 22.12
C LEU A 68 -22.33 14.73 20.90
N SER A 69 -21.66 14.57 19.75
CA SER A 69 -22.29 14.02 18.54
C SER A 69 -22.80 12.61 18.77
N HIS A 70 -22.06 11.78 19.52
CA HIS A 70 -22.48 10.43 19.85
C HIS A 70 -23.73 10.44 20.75
N ASN A 71 -23.74 11.24 21.82
CA ASN A 71 -24.90 11.34 22.70
C ASN A 71 -26.15 11.85 21.97
N LEU A 72 -25.99 12.84 21.08
CA LEU A 72 -27.11 13.35 20.28
C LEU A 72 -27.65 12.27 19.32
N SER A 73 -26.76 11.49 18.70
CA SER A 73 -27.15 10.37 17.82
C SER A 73 -27.91 9.24 18.55
N LEU A 74 -27.73 9.12 19.87
CA LEU A 74 -28.46 8.15 20.71
C LEU A 74 -29.86 8.65 21.06
N LEU A 75 -30.06 9.97 21.18
CA LEU A 75 -31.34 10.59 21.47
C LEU A 75 -32.23 10.67 20.23
N ASP A 76 -31.63 11.08 19.11
CA ASP A 76 -32.28 11.20 17.82
C ASP A 76 -31.35 10.61 16.76
N LYS A 77 -31.89 9.80 15.84
CA LYS A 77 -31.10 9.12 14.80
C LYS A 77 -30.61 10.09 13.69
N THR A 78 -30.77 11.38 13.90
CA THR A 78 -30.31 12.41 12.96
C THR A 78 -28.78 12.43 12.94
N PRO A 79 -28.15 12.30 11.75
CA PRO A 79 -26.70 12.33 11.65
C PRO A 79 -26.19 13.76 11.86
N ILE A 80 -25.56 13.99 13.01
CA ILE A 80 -24.96 15.26 13.40
C ILE A 80 -23.45 15.18 13.23
N TYR A 81 -22.89 16.18 12.55
CA TYR A 81 -21.47 16.28 12.25
C TYR A 81 -20.84 17.41 13.05
N SER A 82 -19.52 17.33 13.28
CA SER A 82 -18.76 18.40 13.93
C SER A 82 -17.47 18.71 13.18
N ASN A 83 -17.14 19.99 13.10
CA ASN A 83 -15.84 20.48 12.62
C ASN A 83 -14.90 20.91 13.77
N GLY A 84 -15.26 20.61 15.03
CA GLY A 84 -14.53 21.00 16.23
C GLY A 84 -14.92 22.36 16.82
N ARG A 85 -15.71 23.18 16.12
CA ARG A 85 -16.28 24.45 16.65
C ARG A 85 -17.81 24.44 16.67
N GLU A 86 -18.41 23.90 15.61
CA GLU A 86 -19.84 23.91 15.39
C GLU A 86 -20.36 22.49 15.17
N LEU A 87 -21.62 22.30 15.54
CA LEU A 87 -22.41 21.12 15.17
C LEU A 87 -23.28 21.49 13.98
N TYR A 88 -23.38 20.60 13.00
CA TYR A 88 -24.19 20.83 11.81
C TYR A 88 -24.79 19.53 11.28
N THR A 89 -25.89 19.66 10.54
CA THR A 89 -26.49 18.59 9.74
C THR A 89 -26.23 18.85 8.26
N LEU A 90 -26.37 17.79 7.45
CA LEU A 90 -26.24 17.88 6.00
C LEU A 90 -27.60 17.68 5.34
N THR A 91 -27.94 18.55 4.38
CA THR A 91 -29.09 18.35 3.50
C THR A 91 -28.82 17.20 2.52
N PRO A 92 -29.84 16.67 1.81
CA PRO A 92 -29.63 15.71 0.72
C PRO A 92 -28.69 16.22 -0.39
N GLN A 93 -28.56 17.55 -0.53
CA GLN A 93 -27.64 18.22 -1.44
C GLN A 93 -26.24 18.47 -0.83
N PHE A 94 -25.97 17.91 0.35
CA PHE A 94 -24.72 18.08 1.12
C PHE A 94 -24.43 19.53 1.56
N GLU A 95 -25.45 20.36 1.69
CA GLU A 95 -25.31 21.70 2.25
C GLU A 95 -25.29 21.63 3.78
N LYS A 96 -24.42 22.44 4.38
CA LYS A 96 -24.28 22.51 5.84
C LYS A 96 -25.39 23.38 6.42
N ARG A 97 -26.12 22.84 7.40
CA ARG A 97 -27.06 23.60 8.23
C ARG A 97 -26.63 23.54 9.68
N LEU A 98 -26.51 24.70 10.32
CA LEU A 98 -26.12 24.79 11.73
C LEU A 98 -27.13 24.00 12.57
N PHE A 99 -26.62 23.14 13.46
CA PHE A 99 -27.44 22.40 14.41
C PHE A 99 -27.57 23.24 15.69
N ILE A 100 -28.80 23.58 16.03
CA ILE A 100 -29.16 24.33 17.24
C ILE A 100 -30.01 23.40 18.09
N LEU A 101 -29.67 23.28 19.39
CA LEU A 101 -30.37 22.48 20.39
C LEU A 101 -31.72 23.10 20.78
#